data_AF-A0A523RKL8-F1
#
_entry.id   AF-A0A523RKL8-F1
#
_cell.length_a   1.000
_cell.length_b   1.000
_cell.length_c   1.000
_cell.angle_alpha   90.00
_cell.angle_beta   90.00
_cell.angle_gamma   90.00
#
_symmetry.space_group_name_H-M   'P 1'
#
loop_
_entity.id
_entity.type
_entity.pdbx_description
1 polymer ?
#
loop_
_entity_poly.entity_id
_entity_poly.type
_entity_poly.pdbx_seq_one_letter_code
_entity_poly.pdbx_strand_id
1 'polypeptide(L)' 'MMLDNTHYNKMKILHRLSKTAWFIKKCAKKDAKEAGHMECLKQYEELEKDLSNHIDKLYDSLCKSCMSKK' A
#
# COMPACT_ATOMS: atom_id res chain seq x y z
N MET A 1 -29.32 5.34 -0.32
CA MET A 1 -28.10 6.17 -0.24
C MET A 1 -26.94 5.28 0.20
N MET A 2 -26.06 4.86 -0.71
CA MET A 2 -24.88 4.02 -0.37
C MET A 2 -23.64 4.35 -1.24
N LEU A 3 -23.50 5.62 -1.67
CA LEU A 3 -22.42 6.03 -2.57
C LEU A 3 -21.34 6.89 -1.89
N ASP A 4 -21.62 7.52 -0.75
CA ASP A 4 -20.65 8.40 -0.07
C ASP A 4 -19.53 7.67 0.66
N ASN A 5 -19.70 6.39 0.99
CA ASN A 5 -18.74 5.68 1.85
C ASN A 5 -17.63 4.96 1.07
N THR A 6 -17.81 4.69 -0.22
CA THR A 6 -16.88 3.87 -1.01
C THR A 6 -15.57 4.62 -1.29
N HIS A 7 -15.63 5.91 -1.58
CA HIS A 7 -14.43 6.72 -1.82
C HIS A 7 -13.65 6.99 -0.52
N TYR A 8 -14.36 7.31 0.58
CA TYR A 8 -13.76 7.46 1.91
C TYR A 8 -13.08 6.16 2.36
N ASN A 9 -13.73 5.01 2.16
CA ASN A 9 -13.15 3.71 2.47
C ASN A 9 -11.91 3.41 1.62
N LYS A 10 -11.93 3.71 0.32
CA LYS A 10 -10.76 3.56 -0.56
C LYS A 10 -9.59 4.44 -0.14
N MET A 11 -9.83 5.70 0.22
CA MET A 11 -8.78 6.61 0.70
C MET A 11 -8.20 6.14 2.04
N LYS A 12 -9.04 5.63 2.94
CA LYS A 12 -8.61 5.05 4.23
C LYS A 12 -7.78 3.78 4.03
N ILE A 13 -8.17 2.94 3.07
CA ILE A 13 -7.41 1.74 2.68
C ILE A 13 -6.06 2.16 2.08
N LEU A 14 -6.05 3.11 1.15
CA LEU A 14 -4.83 3.64 0.55
C LEU A 14 -3.87 4.14 1.62
N HIS A 15 -4.34 4.99 2.55
CA HIS A 15 -3.53 5.50 3.65
C HIS A 15 -2.93 4.39 4.52
N ARG A 16 -3.72 3.37 4.87
CA ARG A 16 -3.24 2.21 5.65
C ARG A 16 -2.17 1.42 4.89
N LEU A 17 -2.40 1.14 3.60
CA LEU A 17 -1.44 0.42 2.76
C LEU A 17 -0.14 1.20 2.61
N SER A 18 -0.21 2.52 2.37
CA SER A 18 0.98 3.38 2.29
C SER A 18 1.78 3.40 3.59
N LYS A 19 1.09 3.41 4.75
CA LYS A 19 1.76 3.32 6.05
C LYS A 19 2.46 1.98 6.25
N THR A 20 1.81 0.88 5.88
CA THR A 20 2.40 -0.47 5.93
C THR A 20 3.61 -0.59 5.00
N ALA A 21 3.50 -0.14 3.76
CA ALA A 21 4.60 -0.13 2.80
C ALA A 21 5.78 0.71 3.31
N TRP A 22 5.52 1.87 3.90
CA TRP A 22 6.55 2.70 4.52
C TRP A 22 7.26 2.00 5.68
N PHE A 23 6.50 1.33 6.55
CA PHE A 23 7.06 0.56 7.67
C PHE A 23 7.97 -0.57 7.19
N ILE A 24 7.53 -1.32 6.17
CA ILE A 24 8.34 -2.40 5.58
C ILE A 24 9.63 -1.84 4.99
N LYS A 25 9.53 -0.72 4.26
CA LYS A 25 10.67 -0.06 3.61
C LYS A 25 11.69 0.49 4.60
N LYS A 26 11.25 1.07 5.72
CA LYS A 26 12.12 1.78 6.67
C LYS A 26 12.58 0.93 7.85
N CYS A 27 11.76 -0.01 8.32
CA CYS A 27 12.00 -0.77 9.53
C CYS A 27 12.18 -2.26 9.20
N ALA A 28 11.14 -2.93 8.70
CA ALA A 28 11.12 -4.39 8.65
C ALA A 28 12.28 -5.02 7.85
N LYS A 29 12.63 -4.45 6.69
CA LYS A 29 13.80 -4.90 5.91
C LYS A 29 15.13 -4.66 6.61
N LYS A 30 15.25 -3.54 7.32
CA LYS A 30 16.46 -3.20 8.08
C LYS A 30 16.63 -4.19 9.23
N ASP A 31 15.57 -4.42 10.00
CA ASP A 31 15.58 -5.34 11.14
C ASP A 31 15.88 -6.78 10.68
N ALA A 32 15.26 -7.23 9.59
CA ALA A 32 15.53 -8.57 9.03
C ALA A 32 16.98 -8.72 8.55
N LYS A 33 17.56 -7.66 7.96
CA LYS A 33 18.95 -7.65 7.52
C LYS A 33 19.93 -7.65 8.71
N GLU A 34 19.65 -6.85 9.74
CA GLU A 34 20.50 -6.76 10.94
C GLU A 34 20.45 -8.06 11.76
N ALA A 35 19.31 -8.74 11.80
CA ALA A 35 19.16 -10.04 12.45
C ALA A 35 19.69 -11.23 11.62
N GLY A 36 20.13 -11.01 10.37
CA GLY A 36 20.61 -12.07 9.47
C GLY A 36 19.52 -12.99 8.91
N HIS A 37 18.25 -12.61 9.02
CA HIS A 37 17.12 -13.40 8.53
C HIS A 37 16.85 -13.11 7.04
N MET A 38 17.66 -13.73 6.18
CA MET A 38 17.62 -13.52 4.72
C MET A 38 16.27 -13.94 4.08
N GLU A 39 15.62 -14.97 4.60
CA GLU A 39 14.31 -15.41 4.12
C GLU A 39 13.21 -14.37 4.44
N CYS A 40 13.21 -13.84 5.66
CA CYS A 40 12.32 -12.75 6.06
C CYS A 40 12.56 -11.49 5.22
N LEU A 41 13.82 -11.16 4.93
CA LEU A 41 14.16 -10.03 4.07
C LEU A 41 13.53 -10.18 2.67
N LYS A 42 13.65 -11.38 2.07
CA LYS A 42 13.06 -11.66 0.76
C LYS A 42 11.53 -11.56 0.79
N GLN A 43 10.89 -12.09 1.83
CA GLN A 43 9.44 -11.97 2.02
C GLN A 43 9.01 -10.50 2.16
N TYR A 44 9.78 -9.67 2.87
CA TYR A 44 9.49 -8.24 2.97
C TYR A 44 9.68 -7.48 1.65
N GLU A 45 10.64 -7.87 0.82
CA GLU A 45 10.82 -7.29 -0.52
C GLU A 45 9.67 -7.65 -1.47
N GLU A 46 9.24 -8.91 -1.46
CA GLU A 46 8.07 -9.37 -2.23
C GLU A 46 6.80 -8.65 -1.77
N LEU A 47 6.59 -8.54 -0.44
CA LEU A 47 5.44 -7.85 0.13
C LEU A 47 5.44 -6.34 -0.17
N GLU A 48 6.59 -5.67 -0.14
CA GLU A 48 6.68 -4.25 -0.52
C GLU A 48 6.29 -4.04 -1.98
N LYS A 49 6.73 -4.93 -2.88
CA LYS A 49 6.41 -4.87 -4.31
C LYS A 49 4.92 -5.06 -4.54
N ASP A 50 4.31 -6.04 -3.89
CA ASP A 50 2.88 -6.30 -4.01
C ASP A 50 2.05 -5.13 -3.45
N LEU A 51 2.42 -4.62 -2.27
CA LEU A 51 1.76 -3.44 -1.69
C LEU A 51 1.85 -2.22 -2.60
N SER A 52 3.00 -1.98 -3.23
CA SER A 52 3.17 -0.87 -4.18
C SER A 52 2.24 -1.02 -5.39
N ASN A 53 2.17 -2.22 -5.98
CA ASN A 53 1.27 -2.51 -7.09
C ASN A 53 -0.21 -2.28 -6.72
N HIS A 54 -0.60 -2.64 -5.49
CA HIS A 54 -1.97 -2.43 -5.02
C HIS A 54 -2.28 -0.97 -4.71
N ILE A 55 -1.32 -0.23 -4.16
CA ILE A 55 -1.40 1.22 -3.94
C ILE A 55 -1.61 1.94 -5.27
N ASP A 56 -0.82 1.61 -6.30
CA ASP A 56 -0.93 2.23 -7.63
C ASP A 56 -2.29 1.95 -8.27
N LYS A 57 -2.77 0.70 -8.23
CA LYS A 57 -4.11 0.33 -8.72
C LYS A 57 -5.23 1.08 -7.99
N LEU A 58 -5.11 1.25 -6.67
CA LEU A 58 -6.07 2.00 -5.86
C LEU A 58 -6.02 3.49 -6.19
N TYR A 59 -4.82 4.04 -6.36
CA TYR A 59 -4.61 5.43 -6.74
C TYR A 59 -5.23 5.72 -8.11
N ASP A 60 -5.00 4.86 -9.10
CA ASP A 60 -5.61 4.95 -10.43
C ASP A 60 -7.14 4.85 -10.36
N SER A 61 -7.68 3.96 -9.52
CA SER A 61 -9.13 3.84 -9.32
C SER A 61 -9.74 5.11 -8.72
N LEU A 62 -9.05 5.75 -7.78
CA LEU A 62 -9.47 7.01 -7.16
C LEU A 62 -9.38 8.17 -8.17
N CYS A 63 -8.25 8.31 -8.86
CA CYS A 63 -8.02 9.36 -9.86
C CYS A 63 -8.99 9.28 -11.04
N LYS A 64 -9.31 8.07 -11.55
CA LYS A 64 -10.31 7.88 -12.61
C LYS A 64 -11.71 8.32 -12.15
N SER A 65 -12.06 8.10 -10.89
CA SER A 65 -13.36 8.53 -10.35
C SER A 65 -13.50 10.06 -10.21
N CYS A 66 -12.39 10.80 -10.17
CA CYS A 66 -12.39 12.26 -10.19
C CYS A 66 -12.62 12.86 -11.59
N MET A 67 -12.31 12.13 -12.68
CA MET A 67 -12.39 12.66 -14.05
C MET A 67 -13.75 12.43 -14.75
N SER A 68 -14.62 11.56 -14.26
CA SER A 68 -15.97 11.32 -14.84
C SER A 68 -17.06 12.32 -14.41
N LYS A 69 -16.69 13.46 -13.78
CA LYS A 69 -17.63 14.51 -13.36
C LYS A 69 -17.57 15.79 -14.20
N LYS A 70 -17.13 15.72 -15.46
CA LYS A 70 -17.22 16.84 -16.41
C LYS A 70 -18.17 16.51 -17.53
#